data_AF-A0A0D9ZA44-F1
#
_entry.id   AF-A0A0D9ZA44-F1
#
_cell.length_a   1.000
_cell.length_b   1.000
_cell.length_c   1.000
_cell.angle_alpha   90.00
_cell.angle_beta   90.00
_cell.angle_gamma   90.00
#
_symmetry.space_group_name_H-M   'P 1'
#
loop_
_entity.id
_entity.type
_entity.pdbx_description
1 polymer ?
#
loop_
_entity_poly.entity_id
_entity_poly.type
_entity_poly.pdbx_seq_one_letter_code
_entity_poly.pdbx_strand_id
1 'polypeptide(L)'
;MYLCLGELRVVVASTPDAAREVLKTHDAAMSVAMSANIGDGRWRHLRGICTLELLSAKRVRSFRPIREEKDARLVGAVVAAAAAAAAPSGESVNVRRLIGGPMTDLALRAIMGEHCTPSGPPPRPRCAT
;
A
#
# COMPACT_ATOMS: atom_id res chain seq x y z
N MET A 1 20.21 -7.58 -21.24
CA MET A 1 19.97 -9.01 -21.58
C MET A 1 18.67 -9.11 -22.36
N TYR A 2 18.56 -10.00 -23.35
CA TYR A 2 17.38 -10.18 -24.20
C TYR A 2 16.85 -11.61 -24.08
N LEU A 3 15.53 -11.76 -23.94
CA LEU A 3 14.83 -13.01 -23.70
C LEU A 3 13.59 -13.12 -24.59
N CYS A 4 13.31 -14.33 -25.07
CA CYS A 4 12.06 -14.66 -25.77
C CYS A 4 11.22 -15.59 -24.90
N LEU A 5 10.12 -15.08 -24.34
CA LEU A 5 9.14 -15.83 -23.57
C LEU A 5 7.96 -16.18 -24.50
N GLY A 6 8.12 -17.26 -25.28
CA GLY A 6 7.22 -17.57 -26.39
C GLY A 6 7.28 -16.46 -27.45
N GLU A 7 6.14 -15.84 -27.74
CA GLU A 7 6.05 -14.69 -28.66
C GLU A 7 6.43 -13.35 -28.01
N LEU A 8 6.54 -13.31 -26.67
CA LEU A 8 6.85 -12.08 -25.94
C LEU A 8 8.36 -11.84 -25.90
N ARG A 9 8.79 -10.76 -26.55
CA ARG A 9 10.18 -10.28 -26.53
C ARG A 9 10.42 -9.43 -25.29
N VAL A 10 11.39 -9.80 -24.45
CA VAL A 10 11.69 -9.14 -23.18
C VAL A 10 13.13 -8.66 -23.14
N VAL A 11 13.33 -7.41 -22.73
CA VAL A 11 14.65 -6.83 -22.45
C VAL A 11 14.78 -6.64 -20.95
N VAL A 12 15.86 -7.16 -20.37
CA VAL A 12 16.21 -6.98 -18.95
C VAL A 12 17.31 -5.95 -18.83
N ALA A 13 16.99 -4.85 -18.13
CA ALA A 13 17.91 -3.78 -17.73
C ALA A 13 18.32 -3.99 -16.27
N SER A 14 19.46 -4.64 -16.03
CA SER A 14 19.93 -5.06 -14.69
C SER A 14 21.06 -4.21 -14.12
N THR A 15 21.36 -3.06 -14.72
CA THR A 15 22.37 -2.11 -14.23
C THR A 15 21.73 -0.75 -13.95
N PRO A 16 22.30 0.06 -13.03
CA PRO A 16 21.79 1.41 -12.77
C PRO A 16 21.73 2.29 -14.01
N ASP A 17 22.74 2.20 -14.89
CA ASP A 17 22.80 2.97 -16.13
C ASP A 17 21.73 2.53 -17.13
N ALA A 18 21.53 1.22 -17.30
CA ALA A 18 20.46 0.71 -18.15
C ALA A 18 19.06 1.07 -17.59
N ALA A 19 18.87 1.03 -16.27
CA ALA A 19 17.64 1.45 -15.63
C ALA A 19 17.39 2.97 -15.82
N ARG A 20 18.45 3.80 -15.73
CA ARG A 20 18.36 5.23 -16.06
C ARG A 20 17.94 5.44 -17.50
N GLU A 21 18.49 4.67 -18.43
CA GLU A 21 18.19 4.81 -19.85
C GLU A 21 16.72 4.50 -20.16
N VAL A 22 16.17 3.46 -19.51
CA VAL A 22 14.77 3.06 -19.66
C VAL A 22 13.81 4.00 -18.93
N LEU A 23 14.14 4.40 -17.70
CA LEU A 23 13.22 5.11 -16.80
C LEU A 23 13.32 6.64 -16.87
N LYS A 24 14.34 7.19 -17.54
CA LYS A 24 14.52 8.65 -17.69
C LYS A 24 14.70 9.07 -19.14
N THR A 25 15.64 8.47 -19.86
CA THR A 25 15.95 8.88 -21.23
C THR A 25 14.83 8.49 -22.21
N HIS A 26 14.28 7.28 -22.05
CA HIS A 26 13.25 6.72 -22.93
C HIS A 26 11.91 6.45 -22.21
N ASP A 27 11.63 7.18 -21.13
CA ASP A 27 10.50 6.92 -20.24
C ASP A 27 9.13 7.03 -20.96
N ALA A 28 8.97 8.00 -21.85
CA ALA A 28 7.75 8.20 -22.63
C ALA A 28 7.42 6.99 -23.50
N ALA A 29 8.42 6.47 -24.23
CA ALA A 29 8.27 5.29 -25.10
C ALA A 29 8.09 3.98 -24.33
N MET A 30 8.58 3.91 -23.09
CA MET A 30 8.49 2.71 -22.24
C MET A 30 7.29 2.73 -21.27
N SER A 31 6.61 3.86 -21.13
CA SER A 31 5.43 4.02 -20.23
C SER A 31 4.12 3.41 -20.75
N VAL A 32 4.16 2.78 -21.93
CA VAL A 32 2.99 2.35 -22.74
C VAL A 32 2.08 1.36 -22.00
N ALA A 33 2.62 0.54 -21.09
CA ALA A 33 1.81 -0.43 -20.33
C ALA A 33 0.80 0.20 -19.36
N MET A 34 1.07 1.42 -18.88
CA MET A 34 0.21 2.12 -17.91
C MET A 34 -0.81 3.04 -18.60
N SER A 35 -0.46 3.57 -19.78
CA SER A 35 -1.31 4.43 -20.60
C SER A 35 -2.29 3.67 -21.49
N ALA A 36 -1.95 2.45 -21.95
CA ALA A 36 -2.85 1.64 -22.79
C ALA A 36 -4.17 1.24 -22.08
N ASN A 37 -4.15 1.05 -20.76
CA ASN A 37 -5.32 0.63 -19.98
C ASN A 37 -6.15 1.79 -19.41
N ILE A 38 -5.58 3.01 -19.32
CA ILE A 38 -6.20 4.12 -18.60
C ILE A 38 -6.36 5.38 -19.49
N GLY A 39 -5.66 5.47 -20.62
CA GLY A 39 -5.58 6.69 -21.43
C GLY A 39 -4.53 7.66 -20.88
N ASP A 40 -3.71 8.22 -21.77
CA ASP A 40 -2.57 9.09 -21.49
C ASP A 40 -2.89 10.35 -20.67
N GLY A 41 -4.10 10.92 -20.84
CA GLY A 41 -4.59 12.07 -20.06
C GLY A 41 -5.13 11.69 -18.67
N ARG A 42 -5.88 10.59 -18.59
CA ARG A 42 -6.51 10.14 -17.34
C ARG A 42 -5.49 9.63 -16.34
N TRP A 43 -4.44 8.94 -16.79
CA TRP A 43 -3.35 8.51 -15.91
C TRP A 43 -2.64 9.69 -15.25
N ARG A 44 -2.30 10.73 -16.03
CA ARG A 44 -1.67 11.95 -15.47
C ARG A 44 -2.56 12.63 -14.44
N HIS A 45 -3.87 12.71 -14.70
CA HIS A 45 -4.84 13.27 -13.77
C HIS A 45 -4.94 12.46 -12.48
N LEU A 46 -5.11 11.13 -12.57
CA LEU A 46 -5.16 10.23 -11.42
C LEU A 46 -3.87 10.29 -10.59
N ARG A 47 -2.70 10.31 -11.25
CA ARG A 47 -1.41 10.48 -10.57
C ARG A 47 -1.36 11.79 -9.78
N GLY A 48 -1.88 12.88 -10.35
CA GLY A 48 -1.99 14.17 -9.67
C GLY A 48 -2.83 14.07 -8.39
N ILE A 49 -4.03 13.48 -8.49
CA ILE A 49 -4.93 13.28 -7.34
C ILE A 49 -4.24 12.43 -6.26
N CYS A 50 -3.69 11.26 -6.61
CA CYS A 50 -2.99 10.40 -5.65
C CYS A 50 -1.81 11.12 -4.98
N THR A 51 -1.08 11.94 -5.73
CA THR A 51 0.06 12.71 -5.19
C THR A 51 -0.40 13.71 -4.15
N LEU A 52 -1.50 14.42 -4.38
CA LEU A 52 -2.00 15.44 -3.44
C LEU A 52 -2.72 14.81 -2.24
N GLU A 53 -3.64 13.88 -2.52
CA GLU A 53 -4.61 13.37 -1.55
C GLU A 53 -4.15 12.16 -0.74
N LEU A 54 -3.14 11.42 -1.21
CA LEU A 54 -2.65 10.21 -0.56
C LEU A 54 -1.16 10.28 -0.24
N LEU A 55 -0.34 10.71 -1.21
CA LEU A 55 1.11 10.58 -1.16
C LEU A 55 1.85 11.88 -0.80
N SER A 56 1.12 12.97 -0.54
CA SER A 56 1.75 14.23 -0.13
C SER A 56 2.36 14.09 1.26
N ALA A 57 3.47 14.78 1.53
CA ALA A 57 4.14 14.71 2.83
C ALA A 57 3.19 15.07 3.99
N LYS A 58 2.32 16.06 3.78
CA LYS A 58 1.28 16.44 4.75
C LYS A 58 0.29 15.29 4.99
N ARG A 59 -0.21 14.66 3.93
CA ARG A 59 -1.16 13.55 4.07
C ARG A 59 -0.51 12.32 4.71
N VAL A 60 0.66 11.91 4.24
CA VAL A 60 1.41 10.78 4.81
C VAL A 60 1.66 10.97 6.32
N ARG A 61 1.96 12.19 6.76
CA ARG A 61 2.10 12.50 8.19
C ARG A 61 0.77 12.41 8.95
N SER A 62 -0.34 12.83 8.35
CA SER A 62 -1.67 12.71 8.96
C SER A 62 -2.11 11.27 9.23
N PHE A 63 -1.60 10.29 8.48
CA PHE A 63 -1.86 8.86 8.70
C PHE A 63 -1.04 8.24 9.85
N ARG A 64 -0.23 9.03 10.56
CA ARG A 64 0.59 8.54 11.68
C ARG A 64 -0.23 7.83 12.76
N PRO A 65 -1.37 8.36 13.26
CA PRO A 65 -2.13 7.68 14.30
C PRO A 65 -2.67 6.31 13.85
N ILE A 66 -3.08 6.21 12.57
CA ILE A 66 -3.56 4.96 11.98
C ILE A 66 -2.41 3.93 11.94
N ARG A 67 -1.22 4.32 11.48
CA ARG A 67 -0.03 3.44 11.48
C ARG A 67 0.32 2.95 12.88
N GLU A 68 0.45 3.86 13.84
CA GLU A 68 0.79 3.53 15.23
C GLU A 68 -0.23 2.55 15.83
N GLU A 69 -1.52 2.72 15.55
CA GLU A 69 -2.56 1.78 15.97
C GLU A 69 -2.39 0.38 15.34
N LYS A 70 -2.11 0.30 14.03
CA LYS A 70 -1.93 -1.00 13.35
C LYS A 70 -0.64 -1.69 13.76
N ASP A 71 0.42 -0.93 13.95
CA ASP A 71 1.72 -1.42 14.40
C ASP A 71 1.61 -1.99 15.82
N ALA A 72 0.92 -1.29 16.73
CA ALA A 72 0.67 -1.79 18.09
C ALA A 72 -0.12 -3.11 18.09
N ARG A 73 -1.15 -3.23 17.23
CA ARG A 73 -1.92 -4.47 17.07
C ARG A 73 -1.07 -5.61 16.51
N LEU A 74 -0.23 -5.34 15.51
CA LEU A 74 0.67 -6.34 14.92
C LEU A 74 1.69 -6.84 15.96
N VAL A 75 2.33 -5.93 16.70
CA VAL A 75 3.25 -6.29 17.78
C VAL A 75 2.54 -7.13 18.84
N GLY A 76 1.34 -6.75 19.27
CA GLY A 76 0.54 -7.54 20.19
C GLY A 76 0.25 -8.95 19.68
N ALA A 77 -0.10 -9.10 18.40
CA ALA A 77 -0.32 -10.41 17.78
C ALA A 77 0.95 -11.27 17.73
N VAL A 78 2.11 -10.66 17.44
CA VAL A 78 3.41 -11.35 17.47
C VAL A 78 3.75 -11.82 18.87
N VAL A 79 3.59 -10.97 19.89
CA VAL A 79 3.84 -11.34 21.29
C VAL A 79 2.92 -12.46 21.74
N ALA A 80 1.63 -12.39 21.42
CA ALA A 80 0.67 -13.44 21.75
C ALA A 80 1.00 -14.77 21.06
N ALA A 81 1.38 -14.74 19.78
CA ALA A 81 1.79 -15.93 19.04
C ALA A 81 3.10 -16.53 19.62
N ALA A 82 4.06 -15.69 20.00
CA ALA A 82 5.30 -16.12 20.62
C ALA A 82 5.06 -16.77 21.99
N ALA A 83 4.16 -16.20 22.81
CA ALA A 83 3.77 -16.77 24.09
C ALA A 83 3.07 -18.12 23.93
N ALA A 84 2.20 -18.28 22.92
CA ALA A 84 1.55 -19.55 22.60
C ALA A 84 2.55 -20.61 22.09
N ALA A 85 3.58 -20.18 21.36
CA ALA A 85 4.63 -21.05 20.84
C ALA A 85 5.70 -21.43 21.89
N ALA A 86 5.68 -20.83 23.09
CA ALA A 86 6.56 -21.17 24.21
C ALA A 86 6.27 -22.54 24.86
N ALA A 87 5.33 -23.32 24.31
CA ALA A 87 5.25 -24.75 24.51
C ALA A 87 6.59 -25.43 24.10
N PRO A 88 6.93 -26.62 24.62
CA PRO A 88 8.30 -27.19 24.55
C PRO A 88 8.85 -27.48 23.13
N SER A 89 8.08 -27.18 22.07
CA SER A 89 8.44 -27.39 20.67
C SER A 89 9.31 -26.29 20.05
N GLY A 90 9.50 -25.12 20.70
CA GLY A 90 10.39 -24.07 20.19
C GLY A 90 9.98 -23.55 18.79
N GLU A 91 8.69 -23.55 18.50
CA GLU A 91 8.19 -23.27 17.16
C GLU A 91 8.32 -21.78 16.82
N SER A 92 8.92 -21.48 15.67
CA SER A 92 9.11 -20.10 15.21
C SER A 92 7.79 -19.45 14.78
N VAL A 93 7.55 -18.19 15.16
CA VAL A 93 6.37 -17.43 14.73
C VAL A 93 6.49 -17.01 13.26
N ASN A 94 5.51 -17.40 12.44
CA ASN A 94 5.44 -16.99 11.03
C ASN A 94 4.79 -15.59 10.87
N VAL A 95 5.60 -14.54 10.89
CA VAL A 95 5.17 -13.14 10.80
C VAL A 95 4.48 -12.81 9.46
N ARG A 96 4.77 -13.53 8.37
CA ARG A 96 4.10 -13.33 7.08
C ARG A 96 2.58 -13.53 7.20
N ARG A 97 2.13 -14.46 8.05
CA ARG A 97 0.70 -14.70 8.30
C ARG A 97 0.06 -13.55 9.09
N LEU A 98 0.85 -12.82 9.87
CA LEU A 98 0.37 -11.76 10.76
C LEU A 98 0.35 -10.38 10.08
N ILE A 99 1.23 -10.12 9.10
CA ILE A 99 1.40 -8.79 8.51
C ILE A 99 0.36 -8.42 7.43
N GLY A 100 -0.18 -9.41 6.71
CA GLY A 100 -1.03 -9.16 5.53
C GLY A 100 -2.34 -8.43 5.85
N GLY A 101 -3.02 -8.84 6.91
CA GLY A 101 -4.27 -8.21 7.36
C GLY A 101 -4.08 -6.75 7.79
N PRO A 102 -3.19 -6.46 8.76
CA PRO A 102 -2.90 -5.10 9.21
C PRO A 102 -2.47 -4.15 8.08
N MET A 103 -1.65 -4.60 7.12
CA MET A 103 -1.25 -3.79 5.97
C MET A 103 -2.44 -3.43 5.06
N THR A 104 -3.32 -4.40 4.82
CA THR A 104 -4.54 -4.19 4.03
C THR A 104 -5.47 -3.21 4.72
N ASP A 105 -5.68 -3.38 6.03
CA ASP A 105 -6.52 -2.49 6.83
C ASP A 105 -5.95 -1.06 6.92
N LEU A 106 -4.63 -0.91 7.05
CA LEU A 106 -3.96 0.39 6.96
C LEU A 106 -4.24 1.07 5.61
N ALA A 107 -4.10 0.35 4.51
CA ALA A 107 -4.35 0.88 3.17
C ALA A 107 -5.82 1.26 2.99
N LEU A 108 -6.75 0.42 3.42
CA LEU A 108 -8.19 0.69 3.35
C LEU A 108 -8.58 1.90 4.20
N ARG A 109 -8.07 2.04 5.43
CA ARG A 109 -8.31 3.23 6.26
C ARG A 109 -7.66 4.49 5.70
N ALA A 110 -6.52 4.38 5.02
CA ALA A 110 -5.90 5.53 4.35
C ALA A 110 -6.72 6.02 3.14
N ILE A 111 -7.33 5.09 2.38
CA ILE A 111 -8.12 5.38 1.17
C ILE A 111 -9.54 5.83 1.52
N MET A 112 -10.22 5.04 2.35
CA MET A 112 -11.64 5.20 2.64
C MET A 112 -11.87 6.06 3.90
N GLY A 113 -10.86 6.27 4.74
CA GLY A 113 -11.06 6.79 6.10
C GLY A 113 -11.69 5.74 7.02
N GLU A 114 -12.16 6.15 8.19
CA GLU A 114 -12.97 5.28 9.05
C GLU A 114 -14.30 5.01 8.32
N HIS A 115 -14.45 3.85 7.66
CA HIS A 115 -15.79 3.43 7.21
C HIS A 115 -16.54 2.79 8.38
N CYS A 116 -17.78 3.28 8.54
CA CYS A 116 -18.75 2.99 9.57
C CYS A 116 -18.73 1.55 10.09
N THR A 117 -18.39 1.38 11.36
CA THR A 117 -18.96 0.30 12.16
C THR A 117 -20.45 0.60 12.38
N PRO A 118 -21.41 -0.30 12.09
CA PRO A 118 -22.78 -0.16 12.58
C PRO A 118 -22.80 -0.42 14.09
N SER A 119 -22.25 0.51 14.86
CA SER A 119 -22.31 0.50 16.32
C SER A 119 -21.92 1.87 16.85
N GLY A 120 -22.85 2.82 16.73
CA GLY A 120 -22.80 4.10 17.42
C GLY A 120 -24.19 4.47 17.90
N PRO A 121 -24.37 4.93 19.16
CA PRO A 121 -25.67 5.31 19.68
C PRO A 121 -26.23 6.54 18.93
N PRO A 122 -27.57 6.74 18.92
CA PRO A 122 -28.21 7.76 18.10
C PRO A 122 -27.73 9.18 18.46
N PRO A 123 -27.62 10.09 17.47
CA PRO A 123 -27.17 11.45 17.72
C PRO A 123 -28.18 12.20 18.59
N ARG A 124 -27.67 12.92 19.61
CA ARG A 124 -28.48 13.77 20.50
C ARG A 124 -29.10 14.93 19.71
N PRO A 125 -30.33 15.37 20.07
CA PRO A 125 -30.99 16.47 19.39
C PRO A 125 -30.18 17.76 19.56
N ARG A 126 -29.88 18.42 18.44
CA ARG A 126 -29.29 19.77 18.45
C ARG A 126 -30.33 20.73 19.00
N CYS A 127 -29.99 21.42 20.09
CA CYS A 127 -30.74 22.61 20.51
C CYS A 127 -30.66 23.64 19.38
N ALA A 128 -31.84 24.05 18.90
CA ALA A 128 -32.00 25.19 18.02
C ALA A 128 -31.73 26.47 18.82
N THR A 129 -31.00 27.41 18.19
CA THR A 129 -31.06 28.83 18.51
C THR A 129 -31.67 29.53 17.32
#